data_AF-A0A960XIY8-F1
#
_entry.id   AF-A0A960XIY8-F1
#
_cell.length_a   1.000
_cell.length_b   1.000
_cell.length_c   1.000
_cell.angle_alpha   90.00
_cell.angle_beta   90.00
_cell.angle_gamma   90.00
#
_symmetry.space_group_name_H-M   'P 1'
#
loop_
_entity.id
_entity.type
_entity.pdbx_description
1 polymer ?
#
loop_
_entity_poly.entity_id
_entity_poly.type
_entity_poly.pdbx_seq_one_letter_code
_entity_poly.pdbx_strand_id
1 'polypeptide(L)' 'IRYNRVAMSVLRDYPEVIVNDLYSFTLPHQKEWWTKPGNVHYNETGYTAQGKEVAGVIREALKK' A
#
# COMPACT_ATOMS: atom_id res chain seq x y z
N ILE A 1 -17.85 1.44 4.64
CA ILE A 1 -18.19 1.57 3.20
C ILE A 1 -18.15 3.02 2.69
N ARG A 2 -18.55 4.04 3.48
CA ARG A 2 -18.54 5.46 3.06
C ARG A 2 -17.19 5.93 2.48
N TYR A 3 -16.08 5.66 3.17
CA TYR A 3 -14.75 6.10 2.72
C TYR A 3 -14.30 5.40 1.44
N ASN A 4 -14.52 4.09 1.32
CA ASN A 4 -14.19 3.34 0.09
C ASN A 4 -14.95 3.89 -1.12
N ARG A 5 -16.22 4.31 -0.98
CA ARG A 5 -16.97 4.92 -2.10
C ARG A 5 -16.37 6.24 -2.57
N VAL A 6 -15.91 7.07 -1.64
CA VAL A 6 -15.23 8.34 -1.98
C VAL A 6 -13.90 8.03 -2.66
N ALA A 7 -13.10 7.11 -2.12
CA ALA A 7 -11.83 6.69 -2.72
C ALA A 7 -12.02 6.17 -4.16
N MET A 8 -13.03 5.31 -4.39
CA MET A 8 -13.34 4.83 -5.74
C MET A 8 -13.78 5.94 -6.71
N SER A 9 -14.44 6.98 -6.21
CA SER A 9 -14.82 8.12 -7.05
C SER A 9 -13.59 8.93 -7.45
N VAL A 10 -12.68 9.20 -6.52
CA VAL A 10 -11.39 9.85 -6.82
C VAL A 10 -10.58 9.05 -7.83
N LEU A 11 -10.45 7.73 -7.64
CA LEU A 11 -9.69 6.88 -8.57
C LEU A 11 -10.31 6.82 -9.98
N ARG A 12 -11.63 6.92 -10.10
CA ARG A 12 -12.32 7.01 -11.38
C ARG A 12 -12.10 8.36 -12.05
N ASP A 13 -12.20 9.44 -11.27
CA ASP A 13 -12.16 10.82 -11.78
C ASP A 13 -10.72 11.27 -12.09
N TYR A 14 -9.70 10.61 -11.53
CA TYR A 14 -8.28 10.89 -11.72
C TYR A 14 -7.49 9.60 -12.06
N PRO A 15 -7.63 9.04 -13.28
CA PRO A 15 -6.99 7.79 -13.68
C PRO A 15 -5.45 7.86 -13.73
N GLU A 16 -4.87 9.07 -13.72
CA GLU A 16 -3.44 9.30 -13.58
C GLU A 16 -2.91 8.98 -12.17
N VAL A 17 -3.80 8.94 -11.16
CA VAL A 17 -3.44 8.57 -9.79
C VAL A 17 -3.27 7.06 -9.70
N ILE A 18 -2.02 6.63 -9.59
CA ILE A 18 -1.66 5.21 -9.47
C ILE A 18 -1.91 4.72 -8.04
N VAL A 19 -2.60 3.59 -7.89
CA VAL A 19 -2.77 2.89 -6.62
C VAL A 19 -1.63 1.87 -6.44
N ASN A 20 -0.89 2.01 -5.35
CA ASN A 20 0.00 0.97 -4.87
C ASN A 20 -0.76 0.08 -3.87
N ASP A 21 -1.05 -1.17 -4.24
CA ASP A 21 -1.79 -2.12 -3.40
C ASP A 21 -0.89 -2.74 -2.30
N LEU A 22 -0.55 -1.90 -1.32
CA LEU A 22 0.23 -2.32 -0.15
C LEU A 22 -0.49 -3.35 0.72
N TYR A 23 -1.82 -3.45 0.62
CA TYR A 23 -2.58 -4.45 1.37
C TYR A 23 -2.26 -5.85 0.84
N SER A 24 -2.42 -6.07 -0.46
CA SER A 24 -2.10 -7.36 -1.08
C SER A 24 -0.62 -7.71 -0.94
N PHE A 25 0.28 -6.72 -1.04
CA PHE A 25 1.70 -6.90 -0.78
C PHE A 25 2.00 -7.38 0.65
N THR A 26 1.27 -6.86 1.64
CA THR A 26 1.54 -7.14 3.06
C THR A 26 0.85 -8.41 3.57
N LEU A 27 -0.33 -8.74 3.03
CA LEU A 27 -1.16 -9.85 3.47
C LEU A 27 -0.41 -11.18 3.67
N PRO A 28 0.44 -11.66 2.73
CA PRO A 28 1.16 -12.92 2.92
C PRO A 28 2.17 -12.88 4.07
N HIS A 29 2.66 -11.69 4.44
CA HIS A 29 3.68 -11.50 5.48
C HIS A 29 3.12 -10.93 6.79
N GLN A 30 1.79 -10.77 6.88
CA GLN A 30 1.18 -9.96 7.93
C GLN A 30 1.52 -10.46 9.34
N LYS A 31 1.56 -11.78 9.55
CA LYS A 31 1.89 -12.39 10.85
C LYS A 31 3.33 -12.13 11.29
N GLU A 32 4.23 -11.87 10.34
CA GLU A 32 5.65 -11.62 10.59
C GLU A 32 5.93 -10.13 10.74
N TRP A 33 5.18 -9.28 10.04
CA TRP A 33 5.46 -7.85 9.91
C TRP A 33 4.69 -6.98 10.87
N TRP A 34 3.56 -7.43 11.41
CA TRP A 34 2.84 -6.67 12.43
C TRP A 34 3.63 -6.58 13.75
N THR A 35 3.39 -5.53 14.52
CA THR A 35 3.95 -5.40 15.87
C THR A 35 3.25 -6.28 16.90
N LYS A 36 1.98 -6.61 16.67
CA LYS A 36 1.17 -7.54 17.47
C LYS A 36 -0.03 -8.02 16.64
N PRO A 37 -0.67 -9.16 16.99
CA PRO A 37 -1.84 -9.64 16.27
C PRO A 37 -2.95 -8.60 16.15
N GLY A 38 -3.42 -8.39 14.91
CA GLY A 38 -4.47 -7.45 14.55
C GLY A 38 -4.04 -5.98 14.51
N ASN A 39 -2.76 -5.66 14.76
CA ASN A 39 -2.29 -4.28 14.72
C ASN A 39 -1.99 -3.81 13.28
N VAL A 40 -2.21 -2.52 13.06
CA VAL A 40 -1.96 -1.86 11.77
C VAL A 40 -0.53 -1.31 11.65
N HIS A 41 0.21 -1.27 12.76
CA HIS A 41 1.61 -0.83 12.79
C HIS A 41 2.57 -2.00 12.51
N TYR A 42 3.51 -1.76 11.60
CA TYR A 42 4.54 -2.71 11.20
C TYR A 42 5.83 -2.56 12.02
N ASN A 43 6.54 -3.67 12.18
CA ASN A 43 7.92 -3.70 12.67
C ASN A 43 8.90 -3.26 11.57
N GLU A 44 10.19 -3.30 11.90
CA GLU A 44 11.26 -2.87 11.00
C GLU A 44 11.28 -3.58 9.65
N THR A 45 11.11 -4.89 9.65
CA THR A 45 11.01 -5.69 8.43
C THR A 45 9.85 -5.21 7.56
N GLY A 46 8.67 -5.02 8.17
CA GLY A 46 7.46 -4.63 7.45
C GLY A 46 7.52 -3.23 6.84
N TYR A 47 7.90 -2.21 7.62
CA TYR A 47 7.99 -0.85 7.06
C TYR A 47 9.14 -0.72 6.05
N THR A 48 10.22 -1.49 6.20
CA THR A 48 11.33 -1.49 5.25
C THR A 48 10.90 -2.12 3.92
N ALA A 49 10.16 -3.23 3.97
CA ALA A 49 9.63 -3.89 2.78
C ALA A 49 8.64 -2.97 2.03
N GLN A 50 7.70 -2.36 2.75
CA GLN A 50 6.76 -1.41 2.14
C GLN A 50 7.47 -0.19 1.56
N GLY A 51 8.50 0.34 2.23
CA GLY A 51 9.30 1.45 1.71
C GLY A 51 9.97 1.10 0.38
N LYS A 52 10.51 -0.12 0.24
CA LYS A 52 11.09 -0.62 -1.01
C LYS A 52 10.05 -0.75 -2.13
N GLU A 53 8.89 -1.30 -1.81
CA GLU A 53 7.77 -1.45 -2.76
C GLU A 53 7.31 -0.07 -3.28
N VAL A 54 7.05 0.88 -2.38
CA VAL A 54 6.65 2.24 -2.73
C VAL A 54 7.71 2.93 -3.60
N ALA A 55 8.98 2.82 -3.23
CA ALA A 55 10.06 3.39 -4.03
C ALA A 55 10.14 2.76 -5.44
N GLY A 56 9.90 1.45 -5.56
CA GLY A 56 9.83 0.75 -6.84
C GLY A 56 8.70 1.28 -7.72
N VAL A 57 7.48 1.33 -7.19
CA VAL A 57 6.31 1.84 -7.92
C VAL A 57 6.50 3.30 -8.37
N ILE A 58 7.05 4.17 -7.51
CA ILE A 58 7.36 5.56 -7.88
C ILE A 58 8.37 5.61 -9.03
N ARG A 59 9.45 4.82 -8.97
CA ARG A 59 10.45 4.77 -10.05
C ARG A 59 9.84 4.32 -11.37
N GLU A 60 8.99 3.30 -11.37
CA GLU A 60 8.32 2.84 -12.59
C GLU A 60 7.34 3.89 -13.13
N ALA A 61 6.64 4.62 -12.26
CA ALA A 61 5.77 5.72 -12.67
C ALA A 61 6.54 6.86 -13.37
N LEU A 62 7.77 7.14 -12.94
CA LEU A 62 8.64 8.20 -13.49
C LEU A 62 9.34 7.81 -14.82
N LYS A 63 9.34 6.54 -15.21
CA LYS A 63 9.91 6.09 -16.49
C LYS A 63 8.98 6.29 -17.69
N LYS A 64 7.73 6.64 -17.43
CA LYS A 64 6.72 6.97 -18.44
C LYS A 64 6.94 8.38 -18.97
#